data_AF-A0A7C0YEW4-F1
#
_entry.id   AF-A0A7C0YEW4-F1
#
_cell.length_a   1.000
_cell.length_b   1.000
_cell.length_c   1.000
_cell.angle_alpha   90.00
_cell.angle_beta   90.00
_cell.angle_gamma   90.00
#
_symmetry.space_group_name_H-M   'P 1'
#
loop_
_entity.id
_entity.type
_entity.pdbx_description
1 polymer ?
#
loop_
_entity_poly.entity_id
_entity_poly.type
_entity_poly.pdbx_seq_one_letter_code
_entity_poly.pdbx_strand_id
1 'polypeptide(L)' 'MPKVMVIDDEPFILMMIEDKLQRGGIEVVTLRESKNAVDVIRREMPDLI' A
#
# COMPACT_ATOMS: atom_id res chain seq x y z
N MET A 1 9.51 -10.40 -4.18
CA MET A 1 9.41 -9.02 -4.71
C MET A 1 9.09 -8.13 -3.53
N PRO A 2 9.67 -6.92 -3.42
CA PRO A 2 9.35 -6.04 -2.30
C PRO A 2 7.86 -5.69 -2.31
N LYS A 3 7.22 -5.71 -1.14
CA LYS A 3 5.82 -5.36 -0.93
C LYS A 3 5.71 -4.07 -0.13
N VAL A 4 4.99 -3.09 -0.67
CA VAL A 4 4.76 -1.79 -0.04
C VAL A 4 3.28 -1.64 0.28
N MET A 5 2.98 -1.19 1.48
CA MET A 5 1.64 -0.75 1.85
C MET A 5 1.56 0.78 1.77
N VAL A 6 0.44 1.32 1.29
CA VAL A 6 0.21 2.78 1.22
C VAL A 6 -1.12 3.07 1.88
N ILE A 7 -1.12 3.98 2.87
CA ILE A 7 -2.32 4.38 3.62
C ILE A 7 -2.54 5.88 3.43
N ASP A 8 -3.59 6.25 2.70
CA ASP A 8 -3.91 7.63 2.35
C ASP A 8 -5.41 7.77 2.03
N ASP A 9 -6.09 8.80 2.53
CA ASP A 9 -7.53 9.00 2.34
C ASP A 9 -7.91 9.48 0.94
N GLU A 10 -6.97 10.10 0.22
CA GLU A 10 -7.13 10.62 -1.12
C GLU A 10 -6.95 9.52 -2.17
N PRO A 11 -8.04 9.07 -2.84
CA PRO A 11 -7.98 7.93 -3.76
C PRO A 11 -7.09 8.19 -4.97
N PHE A 12 -6.94 9.45 -5.38
CA PHE A 12 -6.07 9.82 -6.49
C PHE A 12 -4.58 9.64 -6.15
N ILE A 13 -4.20 9.93 -4.90
CA ILE A 13 -2.82 9.74 -4.42
C ILE A 13 -2.49 8.25 -4.38
N LEU A 14 -3.38 7.42 -3.83
CA LEU A 14 -3.22 5.97 -3.82
C LEU A 14 -3.03 5.40 -5.24
N MET A 15 -3.90 5.78 -6.18
CA MET A 15 -3.82 5.33 -7.58
C MET A 15 -2.49 5.73 -8.23
N MET A 16 -2.03 6.96 -8.01
CA MET A 16 -0.76 7.45 -8.57
C MET A 16 0.44 6.69 -8.00
N ILE A 17 0.46 6.43 -6.69
CA ILE A 17 1.56 5.71 -6.04
C ILE A 17 1.56 4.24 -6.48
N GLU A 18 0.38 3.61 -6.52
CA GLU A 18 0.21 2.22 -6.96
C GLU A 18 0.74 2.03 -8.38
N ASP A 19 0.29 2.83 -9.36
CA ASP A 19 0.75 2.73 -10.75
C ASP A 19 2.28 2.91 -10.86
N LYS A 20 2.84 3.89 -10.15
CA LYS A 20 4.28 4.17 -10.19
C LYS A 20 5.12 3.04 -9.62
N LEU A 21 4.72 2.47 -8.48
CA LEU A 21 5.45 1.39 -7.82
C LEU A 21 5.28 0.05 -8.56
N GLN A 22 4.08 -0.26 -9.04
CA GLN A 22 3.83 -1.47 -9.84
C GLN A 22 4.62 -1.48 -11.15
N ARG A 23 4.74 -0.34 -11.84
CA ARG A 23 5.65 -0.20 -13.01
C ARG A 23 7.12 -0.45 -12.66
N GLY A 24 7.50 -0.24 -11.41
CA GLY A 24 8.83 -0.56 -10.87
C GLY A 24 9.00 -2.03 -10.45
N GLY A 25 7.98 -2.88 -10.61
CA GLY A 25 8.02 -4.29 -10.21
C GLY A 25 7.82 -4.51 -8.70
N ILE A 26 7.22 -3.54 -8.00
CA ILE A 26 6.93 -3.59 -6.58
C ILE A 26 5.47 -4.02 -6.39
N GLU A 27 5.22 -4.93 -5.45
CA GLU A 27 3.86 -5.31 -5.06
C GLU A 27 3.29 -4.22 -4.14
N VAL A 28 2.07 -3.75 -4.40
CA VAL A 28 1.46 -2.63 -3.66
C VAL A 28 0.14 -3.07 -3.04
N VAL A 29 -0.05 -2.75 -1.76
CA VAL A 29 -1.32 -2.88 -1.05
C VAL A 29 -1.78 -1.48 -0.63
N THR A 30 -2.98 -1.08 -1.03
CA THR A 30 -3.53 0.24 -0.68
C THR A 30 -4.63 0.14 0.37
N LEU A 31 -4.67 1.12 1.28
CA LEU A 31 -5.71 1.29 2.29
C LEU A 31 -6.12 2.76 2.30
N ARG A 32 -7.43 3.02 2.36
CA ARG A 32 -7.98 4.39 2.44
C ARG A 32 -8.15 4.91 3.85
N GLU A 33 -8.03 4.02 4.83
CA GLU A 33 -8.28 4.32 6.23
C GLU A 33 -7.30 3.54 7.09
N SER A 34 -6.89 4.12 8.21
CA SER A 34 -6.03 3.46 9.20
C SER A 34 -6.79 2.47 10.09
N LYS A 35 -8.13 2.44 10.01
CA LYS A 35 -8.95 1.50 10.78
C LYS A 35 -8.61 0.06 10.38
N ASN A 36 -8.19 -0.73 11.37
CA ASN A 36 -7.70 -2.10 11.18
C ASN A 36 -6.40 -2.22 10.36
N ALA A 37 -5.69 -1.11 10.08
CA ALA A 37 -4.44 -1.15 9.33
C ALA A 37 -3.41 -2.09 9.98
N VAL A 38 -3.34 -2.13 11.32
CA VAL A 38 -2.44 -3.05 12.05
C VAL A 38 -2.71 -4.52 11.74
N ASP A 39 -3.98 -4.92 11.61
CA ASP A 39 -4.33 -6.30 11.28
C ASP A 39 -3.97 -6.63 9.83
N VAL A 40 -4.18 -5.68 8.93
CA VAL A 40 -3.77 -5.80 7.52
C VAL A 40 -2.26 -5.85 7.40
N ILE A 41 -1.52 -5.00 8.11
CA ILE A 41 -0.05 -4.99 8.15
C ILE A 41 0.48 -6.35 8.61
N ARG A 42 -0.09 -6.93 9.67
CA ARG A 42 0.30 -8.25 10.18
C ARG A 42 -0.02 -9.39 9.21
N ARG A 43 -1.10 -9.27 8.43
CA ARG A 43 -1.48 -10.27 7.43
C ARG A 43 -0.64 -10.17 6.16
N GLU A 44 -0.43 -8.95 5.67
CA GLU A 44 0.23 -8.68 4.40
C GLU A 44 1.76 -8.70 4.52
N MET A 45 2.29 -8.41 5.71
CA MET A 45 3.72 -8.33 6.02
C MET A 45 4.49 -7.48 5.00
N PRO A 46 4.13 -6.20 4.80
CA PRO A 46 4.85 -5.34 3.87
C PRO A 46 6.25 -5.03 4.37
N ASP A 47 7.18 -4.83 3.44
CA ASP A 47 8.56 -4.43 3.72
C ASP A 47 8.66 -2.93 4.08
N LEU A 48 7.65 -2.15 3.66
CA LEU A 48 7.52 -0.70 3.91
C LEU A 48 6.04 -0.33 3.99
N ILE A 49 5.70 0.60 4.89
CA ILE A 49 4.36 1.19 5.05
C ILE A 49 4.51 2.70 4.88
#